data_AF-A0A3L7RCX2-F1
#
_entry.id   AF-A0A3L7RCX2-F1
#
_cell.length_a   1.000
_cell.length_b   1.000
_cell.length_c   1.000
_cell.angle_alpha   90.00
_cell.angle_beta   90.00
_cell.angle_gamma   90.00
#
_symmetry.space_group_name_H-M   'P 1'
#
loop_
_entity.id
_entity.type
_entity.pdbx_description
1 polymer ?
#
loop_
_entity_poly.entity_id
_entity_poly.type
_entity_poly.pdbx_seq_one_letter_code
_entity_poly.pdbx_strand_id
1 'polypeptide(L)'
;MVASACIARLTYAQSCSLYSTDFGSFAGPPDFVQGELRVLWCVSSATIATSGFCPTGNAFKLDSSNDKPVVLIGTGTSGCTAIKVSFTYSQFAASSTLIKYGTTSATTASCTASAPNTLGVLSTTGGVCTTVNVTIPLSGATGIYFKFEHGANSNAVFIDDFTVERVGCCTTGSHPCCEEGSAGCADSTVASCVCAQDPFCCATQWDAQCVAEVALFSCGSCGGGGSGCLATLAVNFGTVYSGSSLCSGFPAVFERCEGAAPFLTSSLGCASSSDMAMRFSQGFPYSAAITRCVSLSSASAPALTFDYSKQSGTLGPRVDVSLDATTWTTAWTAPFTFEGACQSITLDLASLKGEASVWFRFASGSSLSNLATFDDIELIELINTPHECCVVGAPSCTDTVVSACTCAIDSYCCVTAWDEVCTALATIYCDAACQGLPVCGSPTAGNCIAAHATPACADATCCLSVCAIDVYCCDNEWDAACAAQASALCFAPGDINSDGNIDSIDLAIVLNQWGDSKGSADIDGNGIVDGGDLTVVLSNWTG
;
A
#
# COMPACT_ATOMS: atom_id res chain seq x y z
N MET A 1 -41.50 53.15 -4.33
CA MET A 1 -40.45 52.93 -3.31
C MET A 1 -40.96 51.89 -2.34
N VAL A 2 -40.64 50.62 -2.59
CA VAL A 2 -40.93 49.52 -1.67
C VAL A 2 -39.60 49.20 -1.01
N ALA A 3 -39.57 49.25 0.32
CA ALA A 3 -38.38 49.07 1.12
C ALA A 3 -37.77 47.68 0.85
N SER A 4 -36.49 47.65 0.45
CA SER A 4 -35.66 46.45 0.53
C SER A 4 -35.58 46.03 1.99
N ALA A 5 -36.30 44.96 2.35
CA ALA A 5 -36.01 44.22 3.56
C ALA A 5 -34.61 43.63 3.40
N CYS A 6 -33.67 44.11 4.21
CA CYS A 6 -32.40 43.47 4.44
C CYS A 6 -32.73 42.10 5.04
N ILE A 7 -32.72 41.03 4.23
CA ILE A 7 -32.77 39.66 4.74
C ILE A 7 -31.51 39.51 5.59
N ALA A 8 -31.68 39.52 6.90
CA ALA A 8 -30.62 39.16 7.82
C ALA A 8 -30.10 37.79 7.39
N ARG A 9 -28.84 37.74 6.91
CA ARG A 9 -28.15 36.48 6.66
C ARG A 9 -28.24 35.68 7.95
N LEU A 10 -28.96 34.56 7.92
CA LEU A 10 -28.88 33.55 8.98
C LEU A 10 -27.42 33.12 9.03
N THR A 11 -26.68 33.60 10.02
CA THR A 11 -25.34 33.10 10.33
C THR A 11 -25.52 31.71 10.93
N TYR A 12 -25.51 30.69 10.09
CA TYR A 12 -25.38 29.30 10.54
C TYR A 12 -24.06 29.15 11.30
N ALA A 13 -24.09 28.54 12.48
CA ALA A 13 -22.90 28.37 13.31
C ALA A 13 -22.00 27.28 12.71
N GLN A 14 -21.06 27.70 11.85
CA GLN A 14 -20.07 26.81 11.24
C GLN A 14 -19.19 26.15 12.30
N SER A 15 -18.93 24.85 12.16
CA SER A 15 -17.97 24.11 12.99
C SER A 15 -16.69 23.77 12.20
N CYS A 16 -15.59 23.56 12.93
CA CYS A 16 -14.31 23.22 12.32
C CYS A 16 -13.39 22.35 13.16
N SER A 17 -12.91 21.25 12.58
CA SER A 17 -11.94 20.33 13.18
C SER A 17 -10.73 21.07 13.73
N LEU A 18 -10.28 20.63 14.88
CA LEU A 18 -9.12 21.13 15.61
C LEU A 18 -8.15 20.00 15.93
N TYR A 19 -8.66 18.82 16.30
CA TYR A 19 -7.85 17.73 16.81
C TYR A 19 -8.57 16.40 16.68
N SER A 20 -7.82 15.33 16.43
CA SER A 20 -8.29 13.96 16.34
C SER A 20 -7.21 13.02 16.89
N THR A 21 -7.60 11.96 17.59
CA THR A 21 -6.74 10.85 17.99
C THR A 21 -7.54 9.55 18.08
N ASP A 22 -7.01 8.47 17.51
CA ASP A 22 -7.50 7.10 17.63
C ASP A 22 -6.67 6.27 18.64
N PHE A 23 -5.78 6.94 19.39
CA PHE A 23 -4.98 6.35 20.47
C PHE A 23 -4.20 5.09 20.08
N GLY A 24 -3.89 4.89 18.80
CA GLY A 24 -3.30 3.64 18.37
C GLY A 24 -1.82 3.49 18.75
N SER A 25 -1.17 4.51 19.34
CA SER A 25 0.21 4.44 19.85
C SER A 25 0.28 4.32 21.38
N PHE A 26 1.17 3.45 21.88
CA PHE A 26 1.41 3.28 23.32
C PHE A 26 2.08 4.49 24.01
N ALA A 27 2.48 5.52 23.26
CA ALA A 27 3.12 6.72 23.79
C ALA A 27 2.15 7.67 24.53
N GLY A 28 0.83 7.43 24.43
CA GLY A 28 -0.19 8.33 24.97
C GLY A 28 -0.85 9.18 23.88
N PRO A 29 -1.94 9.90 24.19
CA PRO A 29 -2.52 10.86 23.27
C PRO A 29 -1.52 11.99 22.97
N PRO A 30 -1.40 12.40 21.70
CA PRO A 30 -0.50 13.47 21.29
C PRO A 30 -1.01 14.84 21.75
N ASP A 31 -0.11 15.70 22.20
CA ASP A 31 -0.42 17.12 22.36
C ASP A 31 -0.42 17.83 21.01
N PHE A 32 -1.30 18.82 20.86
CA PHE A 32 -1.38 19.69 19.67
C PHE A 32 -1.27 21.16 20.07
N VAL A 33 -0.45 21.93 19.35
CA VAL A 33 -0.33 23.38 19.50
C VAL A 33 -0.10 24.03 18.14
N GLN A 34 -0.95 24.99 17.77
CA GLN A 34 -0.78 25.83 16.58
C GLN A 34 -1.19 27.27 16.90
N GLY A 35 -0.20 28.13 17.15
CA GLY A 35 -0.46 29.49 17.62
C GLY A 35 -1.19 29.50 18.97
N GLU A 36 -2.37 30.13 19.02
CA GLU A 36 -3.20 30.13 20.22
C GLU A 36 -4.02 28.84 20.40
N LEU A 37 -4.28 28.12 19.31
CA LEU A 37 -5.01 26.86 19.30
C LEU A 37 -4.19 25.76 19.96
N ARG A 38 -4.83 24.96 20.81
CA ARG A 38 -4.16 23.84 21.48
C ARG A 38 -5.14 22.76 21.94
N VAL A 39 -4.67 21.53 21.93
CA VAL A 39 -5.28 20.40 22.63
C VAL A 39 -4.18 19.71 23.42
N LEU A 40 -4.20 19.87 24.73
CA LEU A 40 -3.14 19.37 25.62
C LEU A 40 -3.72 18.37 26.62
N TRP A 41 -3.03 17.24 26.79
CA TRP A 41 -3.45 16.15 27.65
C TRP A 41 -2.65 16.14 28.95
N CYS A 42 -3.36 16.04 30.07
CA CYS A 42 -2.80 15.52 31.30
C CYS A 42 -3.39 14.13 31.54
N VAL A 43 -2.59 13.09 31.31
CA VAL A 43 -3.06 11.70 31.31
C VAL A 43 -3.19 11.07 32.71
N SER A 44 -2.68 11.74 33.75
CA SER A 44 -2.62 11.17 35.11
C SER A 44 -1.88 9.81 35.09
N SER A 45 -2.49 8.75 35.62
CA SER A 45 -2.03 7.36 35.50
C SER A 45 -2.72 6.57 34.39
N ALA A 46 -3.58 7.19 33.59
CA ALA A 46 -4.27 6.52 32.49
C ALA A 46 -3.26 6.13 31.39
N THR A 47 -3.49 4.99 30.77
CA THR A 47 -2.55 4.40 29.80
C THR A 47 -3.23 4.11 28.49
N ILE A 48 -2.43 3.83 27.46
CA ILE A 48 -2.90 3.26 26.21
C ILE A 48 -2.77 1.75 26.33
N ALA A 49 -3.83 1.02 25.97
CA ALA A 49 -3.82 -0.44 26.00
C ALA A 49 -4.52 -0.99 24.76
N THR A 50 -4.12 -2.19 24.34
CA THR A 50 -4.88 -2.98 23.36
C THR A 50 -6.32 -3.11 23.84
N SER A 51 -7.27 -2.74 22.99
CA SER A 51 -8.67 -2.65 23.35
C SER A 51 -9.20 -4.00 23.84
N GLY A 52 -9.77 -4.00 25.05
CA GLY A 52 -10.36 -5.20 25.63
C GLY A 52 -11.79 -5.44 25.13
N PHE A 53 -12.52 -4.36 24.84
CA PHE A 53 -13.89 -4.38 24.33
C PHE A 53 -14.14 -3.08 23.55
N CYS A 54 -14.32 -3.18 22.23
CA CYS A 54 -14.69 -2.16 21.25
C CYS A 54 -14.21 -0.71 21.53
N PRO A 55 -12.93 -0.42 21.21
CA PRO A 55 -12.56 0.15 19.89
C PRO A 55 -11.60 -0.71 19.03
N THR A 56 -11.33 -0.40 17.76
CA THR A 56 -10.45 -1.23 16.89
C THR A 56 -8.98 -0.84 17.04
N GLY A 57 -8.20 -1.61 17.79
CA GLY A 57 -6.77 -1.35 17.99
C GLY A 57 -6.44 -0.99 19.45
N ASN A 58 -5.57 -0.02 19.66
CA ASN A 58 -5.31 0.48 21.01
C ASN A 58 -6.35 1.54 21.39
N ALA A 59 -6.60 1.72 22.68
CA ALA A 59 -7.54 2.70 23.19
C ALA A 59 -7.03 3.31 24.49
N PHE A 60 -7.51 4.51 24.81
CA PHE A 60 -7.16 5.17 26.06
C PHE A 60 -7.94 4.54 27.21
N LYS A 61 -7.21 3.85 28.08
CA LYS A 61 -7.74 3.05 29.17
C LYS A 61 -7.66 3.82 30.49
N LEU A 62 -8.82 3.92 31.14
CA LEU A 62 -8.97 4.40 32.50
C LEU A 62 -9.42 3.21 33.35
N ASP A 63 -8.58 2.73 34.25
CA ASP A 63 -8.83 1.55 35.08
C ASP A 63 -8.37 1.68 36.54
N SER A 64 -7.84 2.85 36.90
CA SER A 64 -7.51 3.24 38.27
C SER A 64 -8.44 4.34 38.77
N SER A 65 -8.81 4.27 40.05
CA SER A 65 -9.60 5.32 40.73
C SER A 65 -8.96 6.72 40.75
N ASN A 66 -7.67 6.80 40.42
CA ASN A 66 -6.92 8.06 40.28
C ASN A 66 -6.82 8.54 38.82
N ASP A 67 -7.36 7.78 37.86
CA ASP A 67 -7.41 8.16 36.46
C ASP A 67 -8.46 9.24 36.28
N LYS A 68 -7.98 10.48 36.35
CA LYS A 68 -8.76 11.69 36.12
C LYS A 68 -8.09 12.51 35.02
N PRO A 69 -7.93 11.95 33.80
CA PRO A 69 -7.28 12.66 32.74
C PRO A 69 -8.08 13.90 32.37
N VAL A 70 -7.35 14.97 32.07
CA VAL A 70 -7.91 16.26 31.70
C VAL A 70 -7.34 16.66 30.36
N VAL A 71 -8.22 17.10 29.47
CA VAL A 71 -7.86 17.71 28.19
C VAL A 71 -8.11 19.21 28.30
N LEU A 72 -7.08 20.01 28.05
CA LEU A 72 -7.23 21.43 27.80
C LEU A 72 -7.45 21.64 26.31
N ILE A 73 -8.57 22.27 25.95
CA ILE A 73 -8.85 22.68 24.57
C ILE A 73 -8.89 24.20 24.54
N GLY A 74 -7.86 24.82 23.96
CA GLY A 74 -7.74 26.26 23.83
C GLY A 74 -8.06 26.72 22.42
N THR A 75 -8.86 27.78 22.31
CA THR A 75 -9.18 28.47 21.06
C THR A 75 -8.63 29.90 21.00
N GLY A 76 -8.06 30.39 22.10
CA GLY A 76 -7.46 31.73 22.13
C GLY A 76 -8.49 32.84 21.94
N THR A 77 -8.06 33.92 21.31
CA THR A 77 -8.86 35.11 20.99
C THR A 77 -9.62 34.99 19.67
N SER A 78 -9.67 33.78 19.10
CA SER A 78 -10.30 33.48 17.79
C SER A 78 -11.80 33.79 17.72
N GLY A 79 -12.46 34.07 18.85
CA GLY A 79 -13.88 34.43 18.90
C GLY A 79 -14.84 33.24 18.84
N CYS A 80 -14.40 32.04 19.25
CA CYS A 80 -15.21 30.83 19.18
C CYS A 80 -16.41 30.91 20.13
N THR A 81 -17.58 30.47 19.65
CA THR A 81 -18.80 30.46 20.45
C THR A 81 -18.95 29.16 21.24
N ALA A 82 -18.44 28.05 20.71
CA ALA A 82 -18.46 26.75 21.37
C ALA A 82 -17.31 25.83 20.89
N ILE A 83 -17.14 24.72 21.60
CA ILE A 83 -16.26 23.60 21.25
C ILE A 83 -17.11 22.34 21.23
N LYS A 84 -17.06 21.57 20.15
CA LYS A 84 -17.68 20.26 20.04
C LYS A 84 -16.64 19.17 20.24
N VAL A 85 -16.98 18.17 21.05
CA VAL A 85 -16.13 17.02 21.38
C VAL A 85 -16.90 15.76 21.04
N SER A 86 -16.26 14.83 20.34
CA SER A 86 -16.82 13.51 20.05
C SER A 86 -15.82 12.40 20.38
N PHE A 87 -16.30 11.26 20.86
CA PHE A 87 -15.50 10.07 21.10
C PHE A 87 -16.38 8.83 21.22
N THR A 88 -15.80 7.66 20.97
CA THR A 88 -16.40 6.36 21.24
C THR A 88 -15.88 5.84 22.57
N TYR A 89 -16.76 5.24 23.38
CA TYR A 89 -16.35 4.57 24.59
C TYR A 89 -16.99 3.19 24.74
N SER A 90 -16.33 2.37 25.55
CA SER A 90 -16.87 1.13 26.09
C SER A 90 -16.46 0.99 27.55
N GLN A 91 -17.25 0.25 28.32
CA GLN A 91 -16.91 -0.06 29.71
C GLN A 91 -17.51 -1.38 30.17
N PHE A 92 -16.86 -2.00 31.14
CA PHE A 92 -17.30 -3.27 31.72
C PHE A 92 -18.47 -3.09 32.69
N ALA A 93 -18.41 -2.07 33.54
CA ALA A 93 -19.45 -1.72 34.53
C ALA A 93 -19.59 -0.19 34.67
N ALA A 94 -20.77 0.28 35.08
CA ALA A 94 -21.18 1.70 35.03
C ALA A 94 -21.14 2.45 36.37
N SER A 95 -20.27 2.10 37.31
CA SER A 95 -20.22 2.81 38.60
C SER A 95 -19.56 4.19 38.52
N SER A 96 -20.40 5.22 38.34
CA SER A 96 -20.07 6.65 38.56
C SER A 96 -19.01 7.24 37.64
N THR A 97 -18.92 6.76 36.39
CA THR A 97 -18.09 7.39 35.36
C THR A 97 -18.75 8.68 34.87
N LEU A 98 -18.10 9.83 35.09
CA LEU A 98 -18.65 11.15 34.76
C LEU A 98 -17.82 11.84 33.68
N ILE A 99 -18.54 12.55 32.81
CA ILE A 99 -17.95 13.56 31.94
C ILE A 99 -18.16 14.92 32.59
N LYS A 100 -17.08 15.67 32.78
CA LYS A 100 -17.13 17.03 33.31
C LYS A 100 -16.45 18.02 32.37
N TYR A 101 -16.88 19.27 32.46
CA TYR A 101 -16.24 20.37 31.76
C TYR A 101 -16.22 21.66 32.58
N GLY A 102 -15.36 22.57 32.18
CA GLY A 102 -15.30 23.94 32.69
C GLY A 102 -14.69 24.86 31.65
N THR A 103 -15.14 26.11 31.59
CA THR A 103 -14.47 27.12 30.76
C THR A 103 -13.15 27.54 31.39
N THR A 104 -12.18 27.94 30.57
CA THR A 104 -10.85 28.33 31.05
C THR A 104 -10.15 29.31 30.11
N SER A 105 -9.13 29.97 30.64
CA SER A 105 -8.15 30.76 29.86
C SER A 105 -6.72 30.26 30.04
N ALA A 106 -6.54 29.07 30.60
CA ALA A 106 -5.23 28.45 30.75
C ALA A 106 -4.63 28.05 29.39
N THR A 107 -3.30 28.02 29.33
CA THR A 107 -2.52 27.64 28.14
C THR A 107 -1.75 26.34 28.30
N THR A 108 -1.79 25.73 29.50
CA THR A 108 -1.12 24.49 29.88
C THR A 108 -2.10 23.51 30.54
N ALA A 109 -2.04 22.23 30.22
CA ALA A 109 -2.91 21.21 30.82
C ALA A 109 -2.54 20.92 32.29
N SER A 110 -3.56 20.56 33.10
CA SER A 110 -3.38 20.13 34.49
C SER A 110 -4.46 19.12 34.88
N CYS A 111 -4.05 17.99 35.46
CA CYS A 111 -4.96 16.93 35.92
C CYS A 111 -5.82 17.37 37.12
N THR A 112 -5.45 18.46 37.81
CA THR A 112 -6.21 19.02 38.93
C THR A 112 -7.10 20.19 38.52
N ALA A 113 -7.21 20.48 37.22
CA ALA A 113 -8.04 21.56 36.74
C ALA A 113 -9.51 21.38 37.16
N SER A 114 -10.15 22.47 37.55
CA SER A 114 -11.54 22.47 37.98
C SER A 114 -12.46 22.39 36.75
N ALA A 115 -13.27 21.33 36.69
CA ALA A 115 -14.33 21.13 35.71
C ALA A 115 -15.67 21.04 36.48
N PRO A 116 -16.29 22.17 36.85
CA PRO A 116 -17.40 22.21 37.79
C PRO A 116 -18.72 21.69 37.23
N ASN A 117 -18.86 21.66 35.89
CA ASN A 117 -20.10 21.29 35.24
C ASN A 117 -20.07 19.79 34.87
N THR A 118 -21.10 19.05 35.27
CA THR A 118 -21.29 17.66 34.84
C THR A 118 -22.10 17.63 33.55
N LEU A 119 -21.54 17.01 32.53
CA LEU A 119 -22.13 16.94 31.19
C LEU A 119 -23.03 15.71 31.03
N GLY A 120 -22.65 14.59 31.66
CA GLY A 120 -23.39 13.34 31.64
C GLY A 120 -22.69 12.22 32.40
N VAL A 121 -23.37 11.07 32.47
CA VAL A 121 -22.87 9.83 33.06
C VAL A 121 -22.66 8.82 31.93
N LEU A 122 -21.50 8.17 31.88
CA LEU A 122 -21.27 7.05 30.98
C LEU A 122 -21.90 5.79 31.59
N SER A 123 -23.06 5.38 31.09
CA SER A 123 -23.88 4.32 31.72
C SER A 123 -23.98 3.03 30.91
N THR A 124 -23.60 3.01 29.63
CA THR A 124 -23.62 1.79 28.82
C THR A 124 -22.57 0.80 29.34
N THR A 125 -22.90 -0.48 29.51
CA THR A 125 -22.00 -1.52 30.06
C THR A 125 -21.88 -2.73 29.13
N GLY A 126 -21.06 -3.72 29.52
CA GLY A 126 -20.94 -4.99 28.80
C GLY A 126 -20.10 -4.89 27.53
N GLY A 127 -19.23 -3.88 27.42
CA GLY A 127 -18.34 -3.73 26.26
C GLY A 127 -19.02 -3.21 24.99
N VAL A 128 -20.25 -2.69 25.08
CA VAL A 128 -20.96 -2.10 23.94
C VAL A 128 -20.33 -0.75 23.57
N CYS A 129 -19.91 -0.62 22.31
CA CYS A 129 -19.43 0.64 21.72
C CYS A 129 -20.54 1.69 21.72
N THR A 130 -20.30 2.85 22.35
CA THR A 130 -21.24 3.97 22.33
C THR A 130 -20.50 5.26 21.98
N THR A 131 -21.01 6.01 21.00
CA THR A 131 -20.47 7.32 20.62
C THR A 131 -21.12 8.42 21.44
N VAL A 132 -20.31 9.32 21.98
CA VAL A 132 -20.72 10.53 22.67
C VAL A 132 -20.41 11.71 21.77
N ASN A 133 -21.38 12.61 21.58
CA ASN A 133 -21.21 13.86 20.86
C ASN A 133 -21.72 15.00 21.75
N VAL A 134 -20.88 16.00 22.02
CA VAL A 134 -21.29 17.15 22.83
C VAL A 134 -20.76 18.47 22.30
N THR A 135 -21.59 19.51 22.39
CA THR A 135 -21.21 20.90 22.12
C THR A 135 -21.23 21.71 23.41
N ILE A 136 -20.11 22.34 23.74
CA ILE A 136 -19.87 23.09 24.97
C ILE A 136 -19.71 24.57 24.64
N PRO A 137 -20.58 25.47 25.15
CA PRO A 137 -20.47 26.90 24.90
C PRO A 137 -19.28 27.51 25.64
N LEU A 138 -18.56 28.41 24.97
CA LEU A 138 -17.40 29.10 25.54
C LEU A 138 -17.78 30.32 26.37
N SER A 139 -18.91 30.96 26.08
CA SER A 139 -19.43 32.12 26.84
C SER A 139 -18.38 33.24 27.05
N GLY A 140 -17.52 33.48 26.06
CA GLY A 140 -16.45 34.48 26.10
C GLY A 140 -15.11 34.00 26.69
N ALA A 141 -15.01 32.76 27.17
CA ALA A 141 -13.74 32.16 27.55
C ALA A 141 -12.91 31.76 26.32
N THR A 142 -11.60 31.60 26.51
CA THR A 142 -10.65 31.27 25.44
C THR A 142 -10.39 29.77 25.29
N GLY A 143 -11.14 28.92 25.99
CA GLY A 143 -11.02 27.47 25.97
C GLY A 143 -11.89 26.75 27.00
N ILE A 144 -11.77 25.42 27.03
CA ILE A 144 -12.39 24.55 28.03
C ILE A 144 -11.38 23.55 28.60
N TYR A 145 -11.65 23.10 29.82
CA TYR A 145 -11.20 21.81 30.30
C TYR A 145 -12.30 20.78 30.07
N PHE A 146 -11.92 19.62 29.55
CA PHE A 146 -12.76 18.43 29.43
C PHE A 146 -12.13 17.32 30.26
N LYS A 147 -12.92 16.72 31.16
CA LYS A 147 -12.40 15.80 32.16
C LYS A 147 -13.20 14.51 32.17
N PHE A 148 -12.47 13.40 32.15
CA PHE A 148 -13.02 12.09 32.41
C PHE A 148 -12.79 11.75 33.88
N GLU A 149 -13.85 11.38 34.60
CA GLU A 149 -13.73 10.86 35.95
C GLU A 149 -14.21 9.42 35.97
N HIS A 150 -13.30 8.50 36.24
CA HIS A 150 -13.51 7.06 36.16
C HIS A 150 -14.41 6.44 37.26
N GLY A 151 -14.97 7.22 38.18
CA GLY A 151 -15.73 6.67 39.30
C GLY A 151 -14.84 5.87 40.26
N ALA A 152 -15.41 4.88 40.97
CA ALA A 152 -14.68 4.03 41.91
C ALA A 152 -14.82 2.55 41.56
N ASN A 153 -13.90 1.72 42.08
CA ASN A 153 -13.83 0.24 41.94
C ASN A 153 -13.15 -0.26 40.64
N SER A 154 -13.35 -1.54 40.32
CA SER A 154 -12.71 -2.29 39.22
C SER A 154 -13.28 -2.00 37.83
N ASN A 155 -13.84 -0.81 37.60
CA ASN A 155 -14.30 -0.45 36.27
C ASN A 155 -13.09 -0.27 35.35
N ALA A 156 -13.29 -0.51 34.07
CA ALA A 156 -12.36 -0.05 33.04
C ALA A 156 -13.20 0.65 31.97
N VAL A 157 -12.79 1.85 31.60
CA VAL A 157 -13.37 2.64 30.52
C VAL A 157 -12.31 2.75 29.45
N PHE A 158 -12.66 2.36 28.23
CA PHE A 158 -11.82 2.55 27.06
C PHE A 158 -12.45 3.66 26.22
N ILE A 159 -11.62 4.60 25.78
CA ILE A 159 -12.00 5.75 24.95
C ILE A 159 -11.20 5.67 23.66
N ASP A 160 -11.88 5.92 22.55
CA ASP A 160 -11.28 5.98 21.23
C ASP A 160 -11.97 6.99 20.31
N ASP A 161 -11.39 7.26 19.15
CA ASP A 161 -11.86 8.21 18.13
C ASP A 161 -12.16 9.59 18.73
N PHE A 162 -11.28 10.10 19.60
CA PHE A 162 -11.48 11.38 20.28
C PHE A 162 -11.20 12.53 19.31
N THR A 163 -12.23 13.34 19.04
CA THR A 163 -12.19 14.47 18.12
C THR A 163 -12.66 15.75 18.78
N VAL A 164 -12.12 16.87 18.31
CA VAL A 164 -12.45 18.22 18.76
C VAL A 164 -12.71 19.10 17.55
N GLU A 165 -13.85 19.79 17.56
CA GLU A 165 -14.20 20.85 16.61
C GLU A 165 -14.43 22.17 17.35
N ARG A 166 -14.10 23.30 16.74
CA ARG A 166 -14.43 24.67 17.18
C ARG A 166 -15.72 25.10 16.49
N VAL A 167 -16.48 26.01 17.10
CA VAL A 167 -17.75 26.50 16.55
C VAL A 167 -17.77 28.03 16.55
N GLY A 168 -18.25 28.64 15.47
CA GLY A 168 -18.56 30.08 15.39
C GLY A 168 -17.37 31.03 15.21
N CYS A 169 -16.15 30.51 15.17
CA CYS A 169 -14.90 31.25 14.90
C CYS A 169 -14.12 30.69 13.71
N CYS A 170 -14.74 29.79 12.96
CA CYS A 170 -14.15 29.31 11.74
C CYS A 170 -14.18 30.51 10.77
N THR A 171 -13.01 30.90 10.27
CA THR A 171 -12.94 31.77 9.10
C THR A 171 -13.41 30.91 7.95
N THR A 172 -14.73 30.88 7.75
CA THR A 172 -15.41 29.98 6.82
C THR A 172 -15.20 28.50 7.19
N GLY A 173 -16.06 27.59 6.70
CA GLY A 173 -16.12 26.19 7.15
C GLY A 173 -14.75 25.51 7.25
N SER A 174 -14.62 24.51 8.13
CA SER A 174 -13.33 23.91 8.53
C SER A 174 -12.40 23.43 7.43
N HIS A 175 -12.97 23.15 6.28
CA HIS A 175 -12.40 22.31 5.26
C HIS A 175 -12.59 22.98 3.89
N PRO A 176 -11.73 22.66 2.93
CA PRO A 176 -11.89 23.10 1.55
C PRO A 176 -13.29 22.81 1.01
N CYS A 177 -13.83 23.71 0.18
CA CYS A 177 -15.18 23.56 -0.41
C CYS A 177 -15.34 22.37 -1.34
N CYS A 178 -14.23 21.79 -1.76
CA CYS A 178 -14.17 20.62 -2.62
C CYS A 178 -13.96 19.31 -1.85
N GLU A 179 -14.14 19.36 -0.54
CA GLU A 179 -14.04 18.21 0.36
C GLU A 179 -15.33 18.10 1.17
N GLU A 180 -15.75 16.88 1.50
CA GLU A 180 -16.84 16.66 2.44
C GLU A 180 -16.43 17.03 3.86
N GLY A 181 -17.37 17.47 4.67
CA GLY A 181 -17.12 17.78 6.07
C GLY A 181 -18.29 18.39 6.81
N SER A 182 -17.96 19.15 7.85
CA SER A 182 -18.92 19.91 8.66
C SER A 182 -19.75 20.88 7.82
N ALA A 183 -20.88 21.35 8.32
CA ALA A 183 -21.71 22.32 7.62
C ALA A 183 -20.92 23.59 7.18
N GLY A 184 -21.05 23.94 5.90
CA GLY A 184 -20.32 25.03 5.23
C GLY A 184 -18.85 24.68 4.91
N CYS A 185 -18.18 25.52 4.12
CA CYS A 185 -16.79 25.29 3.72
C CYS A 185 -15.91 26.56 3.79
N ALA A 186 -14.60 26.39 3.64
CA ALA A 186 -13.55 27.39 3.90
C ALA A 186 -13.54 28.63 3.01
N ASP A 187 -14.31 28.68 1.93
CA ASP A 187 -14.51 29.91 1.13
C ASP A 187 -15.93 30.45 1.37
N SER A 188 -16.06 31.64 1.98
CA SER A 188 -17.36 32.25 2.27
C SER A 188 -18.20 32.48 1.03
N THR A 189 -17.56 32.79 -0.10
CA THR A 189 -18.24 33.11 -1.35
C THR A 189 -18.85 31.84 -1.91
N VAL A 190 -18.05 30.78 -2.01
CA VAL A 190 -18.52 29.44 -2.44
C VAL A 190 -19.56 28.91 -1.48
N ALA A 191 -19.26 28.91 -0.17
CA ALA A 191 -20.18 28.45 0.86
C ALA A 191 -21.51 29.20 0.75
N SER A 192 -21.52 30.54 0.78
CA SER A 192 -22.77 31.31 0.72
C SER A 192 -23.57 31.11 -0.57
N CYS A 193 -22.90 30.85 -1.69
CA CYS A 193 -23.54 30.54 -2.96
C CYS A 193 -24.22 29.17 -2.91
N VAL A 194 -23.51 28.12 -2.48
CA VAL A 194 -24.08 26.77 -2.34
C VAL A 194 -25.17 26.76 -1.27
N CYS A 195 -24.95 27.37 -0.10
CA CYS A 195 -25.96 27.50 0.97
C CYS A 195 -27.28 28.13 0.48
N ALA A 196 -27.21 29.04 -0.50
CA ALA A 196 -28.39 29.72 -1.02
C ALA A 196 -29.22 28.82 -1.94
N GLN A 197 -28.60 27.80 -2.53
CA GLN A 197 -29.26 26.78 -3.34
C GLN A 197 -29.72 25.61 -2.46
N ASP A 198 -28.83 25.12 -1.61
CA ASP A 198 -29.10 24.04 -0.66
C ASP A 198 -28.79 24.45 0.80
N PRO A 199 -29.83 24.78 1.59
CA PRO A 199 -29.67 25.08 3.01
C PRO A 199 -29.12 23.92 3.86
N PHE A 200 -29.25 22.66 3.41
CA PHE A 200 -28.72 21.49 4.13
C PHE A 200 -27.19 21.59 4.26
N CYS A 201 -26.51 22.04 3.20
CA CYS A 201 -25.06 22.19 3.14
C CYS A 201 -24.49 23.06 4.27
N CYS A 202 -25.30 23.96 4.83
CA CYS A 202 -24.88 24.93 5.84
C CYS A 202 -25.62 24.78 7.17
N ALA A 203 -26.72 24.04 7.19
CA ALA A 203 -27.46 23.71 8.41
C ALA A 203 -27.01 22.38 9.04
N THR A 204 -26.59 21.42 8.23
CA THR A 204 -26.42 20.03 8.66
C THR A 204 -25.02 19.52 8.36
N GLN A 205 -24.61 19.48 7.09
CA GLN A 205 -23.36 18.86 6.68
C GLN A 205 -22.99 19.31 5.26
N TRP A 206 -21.69 19.44 4.97
CA TRP A 206 -21.21 19.60 3.61
C TRP A 206 -20.88 18.23 3.01
N ASP A 207 -21.82 17.60 2.34
CA ASP A 207 -21.68 16.24 1.80
C ASP A 207 -21.27 16.22 0.30
N ALA A 208 -21.26 15.03 -0.30
CA ALA A 208 -20.91 14.84 -1.71
C ALA A 208 -21.80 15.66 -2.66
N GLN A 209 -23.07 15.89 -2.31
CA GLN A 209 -23.96 16.72 -3.10
C GLN A 209 -23.53 18.18 -3.02
N CYS A 210 -23.23 18.68 -1.82
CA CYS A 210 -22.70 20.03 -1.61
C CYS A 210 -21.42 20.31 -2.43
N VAL A 211 -20.50 19.33 -2.48
CA VAL A 211 -19.29 19.42 -3.31
C VAL A 211 -19.63 19.47 -4.80
N ALA A 212 -20.54 18.63 -5.28
CA ALA A 212 -20.97 18.64 -6.69
C ALA A 212 -21.67 19.95 -7.07
N GLU A 213 -22.42 20.53 -6.15
CA GLU A 213 -23.16 21.77 -6.31
C GLU A 213 -22.25 23.00 -6.51
N VAL A 214 -21.00 22.96 -6.03
CA VAL A 214 -20.00 24.02 -6.26
C VAL A 214 -19.84 24.31 -7.75
N ALA A 215 -19.66 23.27 -8.56
CA ALA A 215 -19.52 23.40 -10.00
C ALA A 215 -20.88 23.50 -10.69
N LEU A 216 -21.88 22.72 -10.26
CA LEU A 216 -23.21 22.67 -10.87
C LEU A 216 -23.88 24.05 -10.89
N PHE A 217 -23.78 24.80 -9.80
CA PHE A 217 -24.36 26.14 -9.68
C PHE A 217 -23.37 27.26 -10.00
N SER A 218 -22.19 26.92 -10.53
CA SER A 218 -21.12 27.89 -10.85
C SER A 218 -20.71 28.76 -9.66
N CYS A 219 -20.78 28.20 -8.45
CA CYS A 219 -20.32 28.83 -7.22
C CYS A 219 -18.79 28.81 -7.09
N GLY A 220 -18.13 27.85 -7.74
CA GLY A 220 -16.67 27.69 -7.79
C GLY A 220 -16.27 26.55 -8.73
N SER A 221 -15.02 26.08 -8.60
CA SER A 221 -14.52 24.91 -9.32
C SER A 221 -13.80 23.96 -8.36
N CYS A 222 -14.11 22.68 -8.47
CA CYS A 222 -13.43 21.59 -7.77
C CYS A 222 -12.57 20.72 -8.70
N GLY A 223 -12.47 21.09 -9.98
CA GLY A 223 -11.50 20.48 -10.89
C GLY A 223 -10.08 20.87 -10.49
N GLY A 224 -9.19 19.89 -10.38
CA GLY A 224 -7.75 20.13 -10.19
C GLY A 224 -7.05 20.58 -11.48
N GLY A 225 -5.71 20.70 -11.43
CA GLY A 225 -4.90 21.10 -12.59
C GLY A 225 -4.64 22.60 -12.76
N GLY A 226 -4.97 23.43 -11.77
CA GLY A 226 -4.61 24.86 -11.75
C GLY A 226 -3.17 25.14 -11.28
N SER A 227 -2.54 24.18 -10.59
CA SER A 227 -1.18 24.30 -10.08
C SER A 227 -0.18 23.64 -11.04
N GLY A 228 1.00 24.23 -11.22
CA GLY A 228 2.04 23.65 -12.07
C GLY A 228 2.47 22.24 -11.61
N CYS A 229 2.91 21.40 -12.54
CA CYS A 229 3.28 20.03 -12.22
C CYS A 229 4.55 19.93 -11.37
N LEU A 230 4.59 18.93 -10.52
CA LEU A 230 5.73 18.54 -9.71
C LEU A 230 6.81 17.92 -10.60
N ALA A 231 8.05 18.32 -10.38
CA ALA A 231 9.21 17.65 -10.99
C ALA A 231 9.61 16.37 -10.23
N THR A 232 9.24 16.28 -8.95
CA THR A 232 9.50 15.16 -8.05
C THR A 232 8.30 14.95 -7.15
N LEU A 233 8.01 13.70 -6.80
CA LEU A 233 7.00 13.33 -5.81
C LEU A 233 7.69 12.53 -4.72
N ALA A 234 7.71 13.03 -3.49
CA ALA A 234 8.24 12.33 -2.33
C ALA A 234 7.51 12.84 -1.08
N VAL A 235 6.87 11.94 -0.34
CA VAL A 235 6.19 12.27 0.91
C VAL A 235 6.23 11.08 1.87
N ASN A 236 6.75 11.32 3.07
CA ASN A 236 6.81 10.35 4.18
C ASN A 236 5.93 10.75 5.37
N PHE A 237 5.26 11.91 5.30
CA PHE A 237 4.45 12.55 6.34
C PHE A 237 5.13 12.83 7.72
N GLY A 238 6.27 12.20 8.03
CA GLY A 238 7.12 12.45 9.19
C GLY A 238 6.36 12.34 10.52
N THR A 239 6.66 13.20 11.49
CA THR A 239 6.00 13.19 12.81
C THR A 239 4.81 14.16 12.91
N VAL A 240 4.26 14.63 11.78
CA VAL A 240 3.30 15.74 11.79
C VAL A 240 1.93 15.26 12.23
N TYR A 241 1.48 15.70 13.40
CA TYR A 241 0.08 15.56 13.80
C TYR A 241 -0.76 16.73 13.28
N SER A 242 -1.77 16.43 12.48
CA SER A 242 -2.78 17.40 12.05
C SER A 242 -4.18 16.83 12.17
N GLY A 243 -5.10 17.62 12.76
CA GLY A 243 -6.54 17.34 12.71
C GLY A 243 -7.21 17.82 11.41
N SER A 244 -6.43 18.37 10.46
CA SER A 244 -6.90 18.76 9.13
C SER A 244 -6.97 17.56 8.18
N SER A 245 -7.67 17.72 7.06
CA SER A 245 -7.53 16.78 5.94
C SER A 245 -6.08 16.74 5.43
N LEU A 246 -5.72 15.62 4.82
CA LEU A 246 -4.40 15.43 4.21
C LEU A 246 -4.12 16.51 3.15
N CYS A 247 -5.09 16.81 2.29
CA CYS A 247 -4.93 17.79 1.22
C CYS A 247 -4.73 19.22 1.76
N SER A 248 -5.35 19.55 2.89
CA SER A 248 -5.09 20.82 3.60
C SER A 248 -3.73 20.84 4.29
N GLY A 249 -3.26 19.69 4.78
CA GLY A 249 -1.96 19.56 5.46
C GLY A 249 -0.76 19.52 4.51
N PHE A 250 -0.94 18.97 3.31
CA PHE A 250 0.11 18.73 2.31
C PHE A 250 -0.24 19.31 0.93
N PRO A 251 -0.63 20.61 0.82
CA PRO A 251 -1.07 21.22 -0.44
C PRO A 251 0.05 21.32 -1.48
N ALA A 252 1.31 21.20 -1.05
CA ALA A 252 2.46 21.15 -1.95
C ALA A 252 2.48 19.86 -2.79
N VAL A 253 1.89 18.78 -2.29
CA VAL A 253 1.88 17.45 -2.91
C VAL A 253 0.48 17.09 -3.42
N PHE A 254 -0.56 17.25 -2.58
CA PHE A 254 -1.93 16.90 -2.90
C PHE A 254 -2.75 18.16 -3.20
N GLU A 255 -3.34 18.23 -4.39
CA GLU A 255 -4.14 19.40 -4.79
C GLU A 255 -5.61 19.28 -4.44
N ARG A 256 -6.11 18.05 -4.28
CA ARG A 256 -7.51 17.81 -3.92
C ARG A 256 -7.72 16.44 -3.29
N CYS A 257 -8.77 16.36 -2.50
CA CYS A 257 -9.27 15.12 -1.94
C CYS A 257 -10.69 14.86 -2.50
N GLU A 258 -11.07 13.60 -2.64
CA GLU A 258 -12.43 13.20 -3.05
C GLU A 258 -13.09 12.39 -1.93
N GLY A 259 -14.40 12.57 -1.77
CA GLY A 259 -15.16 11.98 -0.67
C GLY A 259 -14.79 12.55 0.69
N ALA A 260 -14.93 11.73 1.73
CA ALA A 260 -14.37 12.04 3.04
C ALA A 260 -12.84 12.05 2.93
N ALA A 261 -12.20 13.21 3.12
CA ALA A 261 -10.78 13.35 2.89
C ALA A 261 -9.94 12.41 3.80
N PRO A 262 -8.81 11.87 3.31
CA PRO A 262 -7.86 11.15 4.15
C PRO A 262 -7.27 12.05 5.23
N PHE A 263 -6.73 11.46 6.29
CA PHE A 263 -6.08 12.13 7.41
C PHE A 263 -4.80 11.40 7.80
N LEU A 264 -3.95 12.03 8.61
CA LEU A 264 -2.76 11.37 9.14
C LEU A 264 -3.08 10.55 10.39
N THR A 265 -2.57 9.32 10.44
CA THR A 265 -2.59 8.48 11.63
C THR A 265 -1.16 8.20 12.09
N SER A 266 -0.97 8.06 13.39
CA SER A 266 0.31 7.73 14.04
C SER A 266 0.42 6.26 14.42
N SER A 267 -0.55 5.48 13.99
CA SER A 267 -0.74 4.14 14.49
C SER A 267 -1.57 3.28 13.57
N LEU A 268 -1.28 1.98 13.62
CA LEU A 268 -1.85 0.95 12.76
C LEU A 268 -1.34 1.07 11.33
N GLY A 269 -1.27 -0.08 10.66
CA GLY A 269 -0.82 -0.13 9.28
C GLY A 269 0.66 0.20 9.12
N CYS A 270 0.97 1.16 8.26
CA CYS A 270 2.33 1.66 8.04
C CYS A 270 2.76 2.75 9.02
N ALA A 271 1.86 3.25 9.88
CA ALA A 271 2.18 4.33 10.80
C ALA A 271 2.81 3.87 12.14
N SER A 272 3.63 4.76 12.71
CA SER A 272 4.22 4.71 14.03
C SER A 272 4.19 6.10 14.73
N SER A 273 4.55 6.17 16.01
CA SER A 273 4.64 7.46 16.72
C SER A 273 5.74 8.39 16.20
N SER A 274 6.68 7.86 15.43
CA SER A 274 7.77 8.61 14.81
C SER A 274 7.59 8.80 13.30
N ASP A 275 6.54 8.22 12.73
CA ASP A 275 6.34 8.17 11.29
C ASP A 275 4.85 8.00 10.97
N MET A 276 4.20 9.06 10.51
CA MET A 276 2.76 9.10 10.30
C MET A 276 2.44 8.49 8.94
N ALA A 277 1.33 7.76 8.81
CA ALA A 277 0.84 7.33 7.50
C ALA A 277 -0.45 8.07 7.11
N MET A 278 -0.69 8.22 5.81
CA MET A 278 -2.00 8.62 5.31
C MET A 278 -2.99 7.48 5.54
N ARG A 279 -4.08 7.76 6.26
CA ARG A 279 -5.20 6.84 6.47
C ARG A 279 -6.46 7.35 5.81
N PHE A 280 -7.18 6.43 5.16
CA PHE A 280 -8.44 6.75 4.51
C PHE A 280 -9.59 6.87 5.50
N SER A 281 -10.53 7.77 5.20
CA SER A 281 -11.79 7.89 5.93
C SER A 281 -12.82 6.87 5.43
N GLN A 282 -13.87 6.62 6.22
CA GLN A 282 -15.04 5.87 5.75
C GLN A 282 -15.96 6.83 4.96
N GLY A 283 -16.65 6.34 3.93
CA GLY A 283 -17.57 7.17 3.15
C GLY A 283 -17.84 6.62 1.75
N PHE A 284 -19.05 6.85 1.23
CA PHE A 284 -19.43 6.47 -0.12
C PHE A 284 -19.09 7.63 -1.10
N PRO A 285 -18.53 7.36 -2.30
CA PRO A 285 -18.17 6.05 -2.85
C PRO A 285 -16.79 5.54 -2.38
N TYR A 286 -15.89 6.41 -1.95
CA TYR A 286 -14.56 6.11 -1.40
C TYR A 286 -13.93 7.39 -0.81
N SER A 287 -12.86 7.24 -0.03
CA SER A 287 -11.97 8.33 0.41
C SER A 287 -10.73 8.36 -0.48
N ALA A 288 -10.32 9.53 -0.97
CA ALA A 288 -9.14 9.63 -1.83
C ALA A 288 -8.36 10.94 -1.68
N ALA A 289 -7.05 10.87 -1.93
CA ALA A 289 -6.15 12.01 -2.08
C ALA A 289 -5.53 12.00 -3.47
N ILE A 290 -5.53 13.16 -4.12
CA ILE A 290 -5.07 13.33 -5.49
C ILE A 290 -3.89 14.29 -5.49
N THR A 291 -2.77 13.81 -6.03
CA THR A 291 -1.56 14.62 -6.16
C THR A 291 -1.83 15.79 -7.09
N ARG A 292 -1.02 16.85 -6.99
CA ARG A 292 -0.77 17.72 -8.14
C ARG A 292 -0.28 16.86 -9.32
N CYS A 293 -0.41 17.36 -10.55
CA CYS A 293 0.23 16.65 -11.66
C CYS A 293 1.73 16.50 -11.40
N VAL A 294 2.30 15.41 -11.87
CA VAL A 294 3.72 15.09 -11.83
C VAL A 294 4.18 15.00 -13.28
N SER A 295 5.33 15.60 -13.59
CA SER A 295 5.90 15.51 -14.93
C SER A 295 6.84 14.33 -15.03
N LEU A 296 6.57 13.42 -15.98
CA LEU A 296 7.43 12.29 -16.32
C LEU A 296 8.16 12.53 -17.66
N SER A 297 8.18 13.78 -18.13
CA SER A 297 8.74 14.17 -19.43
C SER A 297 10.23 13.87 -19.57
N SER A 298 10.98 13.96 -18.48
CA SER A 298 12.41 13.62 -18.42
C SER A 298 12.70 12.25 -17.82
N ALA A 299 11.67 11.48 -17.44
CA ALA A 299 11.85 10.21 -16.76
C ALA A 299 12.34 9.13 -17.74
N SER A 300 13.30 8.32 -17.31
CA SER A 300 13.90 7.28 -18.16
C SER A 300 13.24 5.92 -17.96
N ALA A 301 12.93 5.59 -16.71
CA ALA A 301 12.22 4.40 -16.25
C ALA A 301 11.43 4.78 -14.98
N PRO A 302 10.35 5.56 -15.09
CA PRO A 302 9.61 6.03 -13.92
C PRO A 302 8.96 4.85 -13.18
N ALA A 303 9.05 4.85 -11.86
CA ALA A 303 8.24 4.00 -10.99
C ALA A 303 7.78 4.75 -9.76
N LEU A 304 6.66 4.32 -9.21
CA LEU A 304 6.12 4.84 -7.96
C LEU A 304 6.30 3.79 -6.87
N THR A 305 7.11 4.10 -5.87
CA THR A 305 7.19 3.30 -4.66
C THR A 305 6.33 3.89 -3.55
N PHE A 306 5.76 3.02 -2.73
CA PHE A 306 4.98 3.38 -1.56
C PHE A 306 4.85 2.17 -0.64
N ASP A 307 4.65 2.48 0.62
CA ASP A 307 4.25 1.53 1.64
C ASP A 307 2.73 1.53 1.78
N TYR A 308 2.14 0.35 1.99
CA TYR A 308 0.70 0.24 2.24
C TYR A 308 0.36 -0.83 3.27
N SER A 309 -0.79 -0.64 3.90
CA SER A 309 -1.41 -1.66 4.75
C SER A 309 -2.90 -1.76 4.50
N LYS A 310 -3.52 -2.85 4.96
CA LYS A 310 -4.98 -3.03 4.97
C LYS A 310 -5.41 -4.13 5.95
N GLN A 311 -6.71 -4.24 6.16
CA GLN A 311 -7.32 -5.44 6.72
C GLN A 311 -7.47 -6.53 5.63
N SER A 312 -7.12 -7.77 5.96
CA SER A 312 -7.25 -8.92 5.05
C SER A 312 -8.72 -9.19 4.68
N GLY A 313 -8.97 -9.58 3.42
CA GLY A 313 -10.33 -9.84 2.91
C GLY A 313 -11.15 -8.61 2.54
N THR A 314 -10.50 -7.46 2.40
CA THR A 314 -11.16 -6.20 2.02
C THR A 314 -10.78 -5.75 0.62
N LEU A 315 -11.56 -4.86 -0.01
CA LEU A 315 -11.23 -4.30 -1.33
C LEU A 315 -10.38 -3.03 -1.17
N GLY A 316 -9.36 -2.88 -2.02
CA GLY A 316 -8.41 -1.77 -1.92
C GLY A 316 -7.33 -1.95 -0.85
N PRO A 317 -6.48 -0.93 -0.61
CA PRO A 317 -6.46 0.37 -1.31
C PRO A 317 -6.06 0.27 -2.79
N ARG A 318 -6.21 1.36 -3.55
CA ARG A 318 -5.85 1.43 -4.97
C ARG A 318 -5.10 2.72 -5.31
N VAL A 319 -4.32 2.65 -6.39
CA VAL A 319 -3.70 3.80 -7.04
C VAL A 319 -4.27 3.90 -8.45
N ASP A 320 -4.93 5.00 -8.74
CA ASP A 320 -5.39 5.35 -10.09
C ASP A 320 -4.52 6.46 -10.69
N VAL A 321 -4.41 6.48 -12.02
CA VAL A 321 -3.69 7.50 -12.77
C VAL A 321 -4.59 8.21 -13.76
N SER A 322 -4.30 9.49 -14.03
CA SER A 322 -5.00 10.31 -15.01
C SER A 322 -4.03 11.24 -15.74
N LEU A 323 -4.31 11.51 -17.02
CA LEU A 323 -3.55 12.45 -17.85
C LEU A 323 -4.27 13.80 -18.06
N ASP A 324 -5.53 13.90 -17.61
CA ASP A 324 -6.38 15.08 -17.75
C ASP A 324 -7.02 15.51 -16.42
N ALA A 325 -6.63 14.86 -15.33
CA ALA A 325 -7.18 15.02 -13.99
C ALA A 325 -8.68 14.67 -13.86
N THR A 326 -9.32 14.02 -14.83
CA THR A 326 -10.78 13.73 -14.80
C THR A 326 -11.09 12.29 -15.15
N THR A 327 -10.41 11.73 -16.13
CA THR A 327 -10.52 10.35 -16.59
C THR A 327 -9.48 9.50 -15.86
N TRP A 328 -9.94 8.53 -15.08
CA TRP A 328 -9.08 7.72 -14.22
C TRP A 328 -8.96 6.29 -14.74
N THR A 329 -7.74 5.77 -14.71
CA THR A 329 -7.42 4.35 -14.97
C THR A 329 -6.73 3.77 -13.75
N THR A 330 -7.11 2.57 -13.35
CA THR A 330 -6.50 1.92 -12.17
C THR A 330 -5.13 1.37 -12.56
N ALA A 331 -4.08 1.87 -11.93
CA ALA A 331 -2.72 1.41 -12.16
C ALA A 331 -2.34 0.28 -11.19
N TRP A 332 -2.90 0.29 -9.98
CA TRP A 332 -2.67 -0.76 -8.99
C TRP A 332 -3.86 -0.90 -8.03
N THR A 333 -4.12 -2.11 -7.54
CA THR A 333 -5.06 -2.38 -6.46
C THR A 333 -4.47 -3.44 -5.54
N ALA A 334 -4.53 -3.21 -4.23
CA ALA A 334 -4.04 -4.15 -3.25
C ALA A 334 -4.73 -5.51 -3.37
N PRO A 335 -3.98 -6.63 -3.27
CA PRO A 335 -4.54 -7.98 -3.31
C PRO A 335 -5.64 -8.18 -2.26
N PHE A 336 -6.62 -9.04 -2.58
CA PHE A 336 -7.71 -9.36 -1.66
C PHE A 336 -7.20 -10.11 -0.42
N THR A 337 -6.32 -11.09 -0.64
CA THR A 337 -5.56 -11.78 0.41
C THR A 337 -4.37 -10.92 0.83
N PHE A 338 -4.25 -10.67 2.12
CA PHE A 338 -3.18 -9.84 2.68
C PHE A 338 -2.54 -10.55 3.87
N GLU A 339 -1.21 -10.63 3.86
CA GLU A 339 -0.43 -11.33 4.88
C GLU A 339 -0.27 -10.53 6.18
N GLY A 340 -0.72 -9.26 6.19
CA GLY A 340 -0.57 -8.35 7.33
C GLY A 340 0.70 -7.50 7.23
N ALA A 341 0.98 -6.76 8.32
CA ALA A 341 2.06 -5.78 8.42
C ALA A 341 1.98 -4.64 7.38
N CYS A 342 3.00 -3.78 7.36
CA CYS A 342 3.21 -2.80 6.29
C CYS A 342 3.98 -3.47 5.16
N GLN A 343 3.56 -3.23 3.91
CA GLN A 343 4.14 -3.85 2.71
C GLN A 343 4.61 -2.77 1.75
N SER A 344 5.82 -2.91 1.23
CA SER A 344 6.38 -2.01 0.23
C SER A 344 6.06 -2.48 -1.18
N ILE A 345 5.63 -1.56 -2.03
CA ILE A 345 5.34 -1.81 -3.44
C ILE A 345 6.19 -0.88 -4.30
N THR A 346 6.61 -1.38 -5.46
CA THR A 346 7.14 -0.56 -6.55
C THR A 346 6.29 -0.82 -7.79
N LEU A 347 5.58 0.21 -8.22
CA LEU A 347 4.74 0.18 -9.41
C LEU A 347 5.52 0.72 -10.60
N ASP A 348 5.79 -0.13 -11.59
CA ASP A 348 6.37 0.29 -12.85
C ASP A 348 5.40 1.21 -13.62
N LEU A 349 5.88 2.40 -13.99
CA LEU A 349 5.14 3.40 -14.74
C LEU A 349 5.71 3.60 -16.15
N ALA A 350 6.44 2.63 -16.71
CA ALA A 350 7.02 2.71 -18.05
C ALA A 350 6.01 3.12 -19.14
N SER A 351 4.74 2.74 -18.98
CA SER A 351 3.64 3.12 -19.89
C SER A 351 3.30 4.62 -19.89
N LEU A 352 3.71 5.36 -18.85
CA LEU A 352 3.49 6.79 -18.67
C LEU A 352 4.76 7.62 -18.93
N LYS A 353 5.83 6.97 -19.40
CA LYS A 353 7.11 7.63 -19.71
C LYS A 353 6.92 8.73 -20.74
N GLY A 354 7.49 9.91 -20.47
CA GLY A 354 7.44 11.06 -21.37
C GLY A 354 6.21 11.95 -21.19
N GLU A 355 5.25 11.54 -20.37
CA GLU A 355 4.03 12.33 -20.13
C GLU A 355 4.34 13.62 -19.36
N ALA A 356 3.81 14.74 -19.86
CA ALA A 356 4.07 16.05 -19.26
C ALA A 356 3.29 16.27 -17.96
N SER A 357 2.15 15.60 -17.79
CA SER A 357 1.23 15.79 -16.66
C SER A 357 0.52 14.49 -16.32
N VAL A 358 0.89 13.89 -15.20
CA VAL A 358 0.29 12.67 -14.65
C VAL A 358 -0.22 12.93 -13.24
N TRP A 359 -1.50 12.66 -12.98
CA TRP A 359 -2.07 12.73 -11.63
C TRP A 359 -2.16 11.32 -11.05
N PHE A 360 -1.81 11.20 -9.77
CA PHE A 360 -2.02 9.98 -9.00
C PHE A 360 -3.16 10.19 -8.00
N ARG A 361 -4.09 9.24 -7.96
CA ARG A 361 -5.17 9.17 -6.98
C ARG A 361 -4.97 7.96 -6.11
N PHE A 362 -4.65 8.21 -4.85
CA PHE A 362 -4.62 7.20 -3.80
C PHE A 362 -6.01 7.12 -3.20
N ALA A 363 -6.64 5.95 -3.26
CA ALA A 363 -8.03 5.77 -2.83
C ALA A 363 -8.23 4.53 -1.97
N SER A 364 -9.20 4.60 -1.05
CA SER A 364 -9.56 3.49 -0.15
C SER A 364 -9.99 2.21 -0.87
N GLY A 365 -10.47 2.31 -2.13
CA GLY A 365 -10.96 1.15 -2.87
C GLY A 365 -12.39 0.72 -2.52
N SER A 366 -12.92 1.16 -1.38
CA SER A 366 -14.28 0.85 -0.93
C SER A 366 -14.85 1.95 -0.02
N SER A 367 -16.15 1.89 0.27
CA SER A 367 -16.79 2.83 1.21
C SER A 367 -16.39 2.61 2.68
N LEU A 368 -15.69 1.51 2.96
CA LEU A 368 -15.10 1.21 4.26
C LEU A 368 -13.58 1.41 4.17
N SER A 369 -13.02 2.12 5.15
CA SER A 369 -11.58 2.39 5.20
C SER A 369 -10.74 1.13 5.50
N ASN A 370 -11.25 0.20 6.32
CA ASN A 370 -10.62 -1.11 6.58
C ASN A 370 -9.12 -1.07 6.93
N LEU A 371 -8.67 -0.06 7.71
CA LEU A 371 -7.26 0.16 8.05
C LEU A 371 -6.34 0.33 6.84
N ALA A 372 -6.89 0.78 5.71
CA ALA A 372 -6.11 1.10 4.53
C ALA A 372 -5.26 2.35 4.80
N THR A 373 -3.95 2.18 4.69
CA THR A 373 -2.98 3.28 4.81
C THR A 373 -2.01 3.26 3.64
N PHE A 374 -1.47 4.43 3.32
CA PHE A 374 -0.27 4.57 2.50
C PHE A 374 0.77 5.40 3.24
N ASP A 375 2.02 5.07 3.03
CA ASP A 375 3.17 5.82 3.52
C ASP A 375 4.30 5.82 2.49
N ASP A 376 5.35 6.62 2.74
CA ASP A 376 6.60 6.64 1.96
C ASP A 376 6.39 6.67 0.44
N ILE A 377 5.49 7.55 -0.01
CA ILE A 377 5.14 7.67 -1.43
C ILE A 377 6.26 8.44 -2.14
N GLU A 378 6.97 7.77 -3.02
CA GLU A 378 8.08 8.35 -3.77
C GLU A 378 8.03 7.95 -5.26
N LEU A 379 8.20 8.93 -6.14
CA LEU A 379 8.50 8.69 -7.54
C LEU A 379 10.01 8.54 -7.71
N ILE A 380 10.41 7.35 -8.15
CA ILE A 380 11.81 6.96 -8.37
C ILE A 380 12.06 6.68 -9.85
N GLU A 381 13.33 6.63 -10.22
CA GLU A 381 13.77 5.96 -11.45
C GLU A 381 14.09 4.51 -11.08
N LEU A 382 13.47 3.54 -11.75
CA LEU A 382 13.92 2.16 -11.69
C LEU A 382 15.32 2.12 -12.27
N ILE A 383 16.29 2.12 -11.36
CA ILE A 383 17.65 1.76 -11.72
C ILE A 383 17.62 0.25 -11.87
N ASN A 384 17.28 -0.24 -13.07
CA ASN A 384 17.68 -1.57 -13.49
C ASN A 384 19.20 -1.53 -13.56
N THR A 385 19.89 -1.62 -12.42
CA THR A 385 21.32 -1.92 -12.38
C THR A 385 21.44 -3.35 -12.88
N PRO A 386 21.87 -3.55 -14.13
CA PRO A 386 22.00 -4.89 -14.64
C PRO A 386 23.08 -5.58 -13.81
N HIS A 387 22.81 -6.80 -13.38
CA HIS A 387 23.74 -7.61 -12.60
C HIS A 387 24.42 -8.64 -13.51
N GLU A 388 25.37 -9.40 -12.98
CA GLU A 388 26.01 -10.48 -13.76
C GLU A 388 24.95 -11.48 -14.28
N CYS A 389 25.01 -11.85 -15.56
CA CYS A 389 23.97 -12.67 -16.22
C CYS A 389 23.76 -14.07 -15.64
N CYS A 390 24.70 -14.51 -14.79
CA CYS A 390 24.71 -15.83 -14.17
C CYS A 390 24.28 -15.81 -12.70
N VAL A 391 23.71 -14.68 -12.25
CA VAL A 391 23.20 -14.48 -10.90
C VAL A 391 21.76 -14.01 -11.01
N VAL A 392 20.89 -14.46 -10.12
CA VAL A 392 19.51 -13.95 -10.04
C VAL A 392 19.49 -12.50 -9.56
N GLY A 393 18.59 -11.67 -10.07
CA GLY A 393 18.55 -10.26 -9.70
C GLY A 393 17.45 -9.44 -10.38
N ALA A 394 17.71 -8.13 -10.44
CA ALA A 394 16.84 -7.16 -11.10
C ALA A 394 16.70 -7.48 -12.61
N PRO A 395 15.66 -6.99 -13.31
CA PRO A 395 15.51 -7.27 -14.73
C PRO A 395 16.75 -6.89 -15.55
N SER A 396 17.03 -7.69 -16.57
CA SER A 396 18.22 -7.59 -17.44
C SER A 396 19.56 -7.87 -16.75
N CYS A 397 20.59 -8.16 -17.55
CA CYS A 397 21.94 -8.40 -17.04
C CYS A 397 23.01 -7.52 -17.71
N THR A 398 24.23 -7.50 -17.17
CA THR A 398 25.33 -6.61 -17.59
C THR A 398 25.79 -6.82 -19.02
N ASP A 399 25.66 -8.04 -19.54
CA ASP A 399 25.94 -8.30 -20.95
C ASP A 399 24.69 -7.97 -21.77
N THR A 400 24.75 -6.86 -22.51
CA THR A 400 23.62 -6.36 -23.29
C THR A 400 23.19 -7.30 -24.43
N VAL A 401 24.09 -8.15 -24.93
CA VAL A 401 23.78 -9.10 -26.01
C VAL A 401 23.04 -10.30 -25.43
N VAL A 402 23.57 -10.88 -24.35
CA VAL A 402 22.90 -11.95 -23.60
C VAL A 402 21.54 -11.47 -23.11
N SER A 403 21.50 -10.31 -22.47
CA SER A 403 20.27 -9.73 -21.96
C SER A 403 19.24 -9.51 -23.07
N ALA A 404 19.62 -8.96 -24.22
CA ALA A 404 18.69 -8.74 -25.33
C ALA A 404 18.16 -10.05 -25.93
N CYS A 405 19.01 -11.09 -26.01
CA CYS A 405 18.60 -12.41 -26.48
C CYS A 405 17.63 -13.08 -25.49
N THR A 406 17.97 -13.13 -24.20
CA THR A 406 17.11 -13.74 -23.16
C THR A 406 15.77 -13.01 -23.11
N CYS A 407 15.80 -11.68 -23.23
CA CYS A 407 14.62 -10.82 -23.32
C CYS A 407 13.71 -11.11 -24.51
N ALA A 408 14.27 -11.52 -25.64
CA ALA A 408 13.50 -11.86 -26.83
C ALA A 408 12.82 -13.24 -26.69
N ILE A 409 13.36 -14.12 -25.84
CA ILE A 409 12.81 -15.44 -25.55
C ILE A 409 11.70 -15.32 -24.50
N ASP A 410 11.98 -14.63 -23.38
CA ASP A 410 11.02 -14.38 -22.31
C ASP A 410 11.10 -12.93 -21.84
N SER A 411 10.00 -12.19 -22.05
CA SER A 411 9.91 -10.78 -21.65
C SER A 411 9.92 -10.58 -20.14
N TYR A 412 9.56 -11.62 -19.35
CA TYR A 412 9.65 -11.60 -17.89
C TYR A 412 11.04 -11.18 -17.41
N CYS A 413 12.09 -11.65 -18.09
CA CYS A 413 13.50 -11.39 -17.76
C CYS A 413 13.91 -9.91 -17.86
N CYS A 414 13.11 -9.06 -18.52
CA CYS A 414 13.40 -7.65 -18.76
C CYS A 414 12.46 -6.70 -18.04
N VAL A 415 11.29 -7.18 -17.64
CA VAL A 415 10.23 -6.34 -17.06
C VAL A 415 9.91 -6.70 -15.62
N THR A 416 10.16 -7.95 -15.20
CA THR A 416 9.78 -8.41 -13.86
C THR A 416 11.01 -8.69 -13.00
N ALA A 417 11.84 -9.66 -13.38
CA ALA A 417 13.03 -10.05 -12.65
C ALA A 417 13.92 -10.95 -13.52
N TRP A 418 15.19 -11.07 -13.15
CA TRP A 418 16.08 -12.09 -13.69
C TRP A 418 16.18 -13.25 -12.70
N ASP A 419 15.41 -14.31 -12.91
CA ASP A 419 15.34 -15.47 -12.02
C ASP A 419 16.21 -16.65 -12.54
N GLU A 420 16.05 -17.83 -11.92
CA GLU A 420 16.74 -19.05 -12.34
C GLU A 420 16.35 -19.48 -13.76
N VAL A 421 15.12 -19.20 -14.20
CA VAL A 421 14.66 -19.49 -15.56
C VAL A 421 15.37 -18.56 -16.54
N CYS A 422 15.46 -17.27 -16.25
CA CYS A 422 16.22 -16.30 -17.06
C CYS A 422 17.70 -16.68 -17.19
N THR A 423 18.30 -17.14 -16.08
CA THR A 423 19.69 -17.61 -16.05
C THR A 423 19.89 -18.89 -16.90
N ALA A 424 18.93 -19.82 -16.86
CA ALA A 424 18.94 -21.01 -17.70
C ALA A 424 18.77 -20.69 -19.19
N LEU A 425 17.79 -19.84 -19.54
CA LEU A 425 17.57 -19.38 -20.92
C LEU A 425 18.81 -18.67 -21.47
N ALA A 426 19.41 -17.80 -20.65
CA ALA A 426 20.63 -17.10 -21.01
C ALA A 426 21.77 -18.08 -21.35
N THR A 427 21.90 -19.15 -20.58
CA THR A 427 22.97 -20.15 -20.75
C THR A 427 22.72 -21.07 -21.94
N ILE A 428 21.50 -21.53 -22.12
CA ILE A 428 21.17 -22.55 -23.12
C ILE A 428 21.02 -21.94 -24.51
N TYR A 429 20.41 -20.75 -24.62
CA TYR A 429 20.01 -20.18 -25.90
C TYR A 429 20.73 -18.88 -26.28
N CYS A 430 21.40 -18.22 -25.32
CA CYS A 430 21.95 -16.89 -25.51
C CYS A 430 23.44 -16.79 -25.16
N ASP A 431 24.15 -17.92 -25.16
CA ASP A 431 25.60 -18.02 -25.01
C ASP A 431 26.16 -17.42 -23.71
N ALA A 432 25.35 -17.31 -22.65
CA ALA A 432 25.87 -16.92 -21.34
C ALA A 432 26.79 -18.00 -20.77
N ALA A 433 28.03 -17.64 -20.46
CA ALA A 433 29.06 -18.57 -19.97
C ALA A 433 28.90 -18.89 -18.46
N CYS A 434 27.71 -19.27 -18.03
CA CYS A 434 27.40 -19.50 -16.62
C CYS A 434 27.95 -20.83 -16.12
N GLN A 435 29.01 -20.74 -15.31
CA GLN A 435 29.72 -21.90 -14.78
C GLN A 435 28.89 -22.61 -13.72
N GLY A 436 28.76 -23.93 -13.83
CA GLY A 436 28.20 -24.77 -12.76
C GLY A 436 26.69 -24.67 -12.59
N LEU A 437 25.95 -24.21 -13.60
CA LEU A 437 24.49 -24.30 -13.61
C LEU A 437 24.07 -25.75 -13.86
N PRO A 438 23.36 -26.39 -12.91
CA PRO A 438 22.92 -27.77 -13.03
C PRO A 438 21.61 -27.86 -13.83
N VAL A 439 21.63 -27.37 -15.07
CA VAL A 439 20.48 -27.43 -15.98
C VAL A 439 20.81 -28.33 -17.16
N CYS A 440 19.83 -29.13 -17.59
CA CYS A 440 19.98 -30.00 -18.74
C CYS A 440 20.38 -29.22 -19.98
N GLY A 441 21.41 -29.68 -20.69
CA GLY A 441 21.91 -29.02 -21.89
C GLY A 441 22.90 -27.89 -21.65
N SER A 442 23.23 -27.58 -20.38
CA SER A 442 24.32 -26.63 -20.10
C SER A 442 25.64 -27.20 -20.62
N PRO A 443 26.43 -26.44 -21.41
CA PRO A 443 27.73 -26.91 -21.92
C PRO A 443 28.72 -27.29 -20.82
N THR A 444 28.49 -26.80 -19.59
CA THR A 444 29.32 -27.10 -18.42
C THR A 444 28.73 -28.13 -17.47
N ALA A 445 27.53 -28.67 -17.73
CA ALA A 445 26.87 -29.62 -16.84
C ALA A 445 27.58 -30.98 -16.74
N GLY A 446 28.53 -31.28 -17.63
CA GLY A 446 29.30 -32.53 -17.60
C GLY A 446 28.82 -33.56 -18.62
N ASN A 447 29.51 -34.70 -18.68
CA ASN A 447 29.25 -35.75 -19.67
C ASN A 447 28.11 -36.65 -19.20
N CYS A 448 27.08 -36.82 -20.04
CA CYS A 448 25.90 -37.63 -19.72
C CYS A 448 26.19 -39.10 -19.42
N ILE A 449 27.26 -39.68 -19.96
CA ILE A 449 27.62 -41.09 -19.75
C ILE A 449 28.73 -41.27 -18.70
N ALA A 450 29.05 -40.24 -17.91
CA ALA A 450 30.01 -40.33 -16.82
C ALA A 450 29.44 -39.70 -15.54
N ALA A 451 29.57 -40.40 -14.41
CA ALA A 451 29.12 -39.87 -13.12
C ALA A 451 29.94 -38.64 -12.68
N HIS A 452 29.26 -37.65 -12.09
CA HIS A 452 29.87 -36.45 -11.54
C HIS A 452 29.01 -35.82 -10.44
N ALA A 453 29.66 -35.02 -9.59
CA ALA A 453 29.07 -34.49 -8.35
C ALA A 453 27.99 -33.41 -8.55
N THR A 454 27.80 -32.89 -9.76
CA THR A 454 26.78 -31.89 -10.10
C THR A 454 25.56 -32.55 -10.76
N PRO A 455 24.33 -32.04 -10.56
CA PRO A 455 23.15 -32.51 -11.29
C PRO A 455 23.18 -32.16 -12.78
N ALA A 456 22.30 -32.82 -13.55
CA ALA A 456 22.10 -32.68 -15.00
C ALA A 456 23.32 -33.09 -15.85
N CYS A 457 23.23 -33.01 -17.18
CA CYS A 457 24.35 -33.25 -18.08
C CYS A 457 24.24 -32.40 -19.37
N ALA A 458 25.30 -32.40 -20.19
CA ALA A 458 25.44 -31.48 -21.32
C ALA A 458 24.55 -31.75 -22.54
N ASP A 459 23.96 -32.95 -22.66
CA ASP A 459 22.98 -33.25 -23.72
C ASP A 459 21.57 -32.97 -23.20
N ALA A 460 20.92 -31.94 -23.74
CA ALA A 460 19.62 -31.49 -23.27
C ALA A 460 18.54 -32.59 -23.38
N THR A 461 18.48 -33.27 -24.52
CA THR A 461 17.45 -34.27 -24.81
C THR A 461 17.66 -35.49 -23.92
N CYS A 462 18.89 -35.99 -23.85
CA CYS A 462 19.20 -37.14 -23.01
C CYS A 462 19.00 -36.84 -21.53
N CYS A 463 19.47 -35.69 -21.08
CA CYS A 463 19.33 -35.25 -19.70
C CYS A 463 17.86 -35.22 -19.29
N LEU A 464 16.98 -34.60 -20.09
CA LEU A 464 15.54 -34.55 -19.80
C LEU A 464 14.88 -35.94 -19.78
N SER A 465 15.29 -36.84 -20.67
CA SER A 465 14.81 -38.24 -20.67
C SER A 465 15.20 -38.97 -19.38
N VAL A 466 16.41 -38.76 -18.89
CA VAL A 466 16.86 -39.32 -17.60
C VAL A 466 16.13 -38.64 -16.43
N CYS A 467 16.00 -37.31 -16.40
CA CYS A 467 15.26 -36.59 -15.34
C CYS A 467 13.81 -37.06 -15.20
N ALA A 468 13.17 -37.38 -16.33
CA ALA A 468 11.78 -37.83 -16.34
C ALA A 468 11.60 -39.21 -15.68
N ILE A 469 12.67 -40.02 -15.66
CA ILE A 469 12.71 -41.33 -15.02
C ILE A 469 13.16 -41.21 -13.57
N ASP A 470 14.23 -40.46 -13.33
CA ASP A 470 14.78 -40.22 -11.99
C ASP A 470 15.13 -38.75 -11.78
N VAL A 471 14.28 -38.06 -11.02
CA VAL A 471 14.44 -36.65 -10.66
C VAL A 471 15.72 -36.41 -9.84
N TYR A 472 16.25 -37.43 -9.15
CA TYR A 472 17.50 -37.33 -8.40
C TYR A 472 18.66 -36.85 -9.27
N CYS A 473 18.71 -37.29 -10.53
CA CYS A 473 19.74 -36.94 -11.49
C CYS A 473 19.80 -35.44 -11.82
N CYS A 474 18.71 -34.72 -11.58
CA CYS A 474 18.55 -33.32 -11.99
C CYS A 474 18.41 -32.36 -10.82
N ASP A 475 18.12 -32.90 -9.63
CA ASP A 475 18.00 -32.12 -8.39
C ASP A 475 19.22 -32.28 -7.46
N ASN A 476 19.97 -33.38 -7.54
CA ASN A 476 20.98 -33.72 -6.54
C ASN A 476 22.36 -33.97 -7.14
N GLU A 477 22.51 -35.03 -7.95
CA GLU A 477 23.80 -35.47 -8.46
C GLU A 477 23.61 -36.34 -9.70
N TRP A 478 24.49 -36.19 -10.69
CA TRP A 478 24.55 -37.11 -11.81
C TRP A 478 25.43 -38.33 -11.46
N ASP A 479 24.87 -39.27 -10.72
CA ASP A 479 25.61 -40.41 -10.19
C ASP A 479 25.82 -41.55 -11.23
N ALA A 480 26.37 -42.69 -10.77
CA ALA A 480 26.59 -43.85 -11.62
C ALA A 480 25.28 -44.46 -12.17
N ALA A 481 24.15 -44.32 -11.46
CA ALA A 481 22.86 -44.76 -11.95
C ALA A 481 22.35 -43.81 -13.04
N CYS A 482 22.49 -42.50 -12.87
CA CYS A 482 22.16 -41.50 -13.88
C CYS A 482 22.95 -41.72 -15.19
N ALA A 483 24.27 -41.91 -15.09
CA ALA A 483 25.13 -42.18 -16.23
C ALA A 483 24.80 -43.52 -16.93
N ALA A 484 24.45 -44.56 -16.17
CA ALA A 484 24.03 -45.84 -16.72
C ALA A 484 22.67 -45.74 -17.44
N GLN A 485 21.72 -44.98 -16.88
CA GLN A 485 20.43 -44.71 -17.52
C GLN A 485 20.62 -43.92 -18.82
N ALA A 486 21.43 -42.85 -18.81
CA ALA A 486 21.76 -42.09 -20.01
C ALA A 486 22.40 -42.98 -21.10
N SER A 487 23.34 -43.84 -20.69
CA SER A 487 23.98 -44.80 -21.62
C SER A 487 22.97 -45.76 -22.25
N ALA A 488 21.96 -46.18 -21.49
CA ALA A 488 20.93 -47.11 -21.97
C ALA A 488 19.84 -46.44 -22.81
N LEU A 489 19.52 -45.16 -22.53
CA LEU A 489 18.40 -44.46 -23.13
C LEU A 489 18.78 -43.63 -24.36
N CYS A 490 20.01 -43.11 -24.40
CA CYS A 490 20.40 -42.10 -25.39
C CYS A 490 21.68 -42.48 -26.15
N PHE A 491 22.47 -43.40 -25.60
CA PHE A 491 23.76 -43.81 -26.17
C PHE A 491 23.86 -45.33 -26.28
N ALA A 492 22.72 -45.99 -26.48
CA ALA A 492 22.66 -47.44 -26.61
C ALA A 492 23.48 -47.87 -27.85
N PRO A 493 24.42 -48.83 -27.72
CA PRO A 493 25.18 -49.29 -28.88
C PRO A 493 24.26 -49.84 -29.97
N GLY A 494 24.14 -49.13 -31.08
CA GLY A 494 23.25 -49.49 -32.19
C GLY A 494 22.06 -48.55 -32.41
N ASP A 495 21.76 -47.64 -31.48
CA ASP A 495 20.78 -46.55 -31.65
C ASP A 495 21.50 -45.35 -32.29
N ILE A 496 21.50 -45.30 -33.61
CA ILE A 496 22.31 -44.35 -34.39
C ILE A 496 21.56 -43.02 -34.56
N ASN A 497 20.23 -43.04 -34.53
CA ASN A 497 19.41 -41.84 -34.63
C ASN A 497 19.07 -41.21 -33.26
N SER A 498 19.43 -41.88 -32.16
CA SER A 498 19.22 -41.48 -30.76
C SER A 498 17.74 -41.31 -30.40
N ASP A 499 16.87 -42.15 -30.96
CA ASP A 499 15.42 -42.13 -30.67
C ASP A 499 15.00 -43.06 -29.51
N GLY A 500 15.97 -43.78 -28.94
CA GLY A 500 15.78 -44.71 -27.82
C GLY A 500 15.38 -46.12 -28.25
N ASN A 501 15.27 -46.39 -29.56
CA ASN A 501 15.05 -47.72 -30.12
C ASN A 501 16.21 -48.10 -31.04
N ILE A 502 16.44 -49.40 -31.17
CA ILE A 502 17.38 -49.98 -32.12
C ILE A 502 16.55 -50.78 -33.11
N ASP A 503 16.19 -50.15 -34.23
CA ASP A 503 15.22 -50.66 -35.18
C ASP A 503 15.64 -50.55 -36.66
N SER A 504 14.67 -50.71 -37.55
CA SER A 504 14.89 -50.66 -39.01
C SER A 504 15.45 -49.32 -39.52
N ILE A 505 15.27 -48.23 -38.78
CA ILE A 505 15.79 -46.90 -39.11
C ILE A 505 17.29 -46.85 -38.82
N ASP A 506 17.77 -47.38 -37.69
CA ASP A 506 19.20 -47.47 -37.38
C ASP A 506 19.93 -48.36 -38.36
N LEU A 507 19.33 -49.50 -38.68
CA LEU A 507 19.82 -50.39 -39.72
C LEU A 507 19.92 -49.67 -41.07
N ALA A 508 18.92 -48.87 -41.43
CA ALA A 508 18.94 -48.11 -42.67
C ALA A 508 20.09 -47.09 -42.70
N ILE A 509 20.47 -46.50 -41.55
CA ILE A 509 21.59 -45.58 -41.45
C ILE A 509 22.92 -46.30 -41.73
N VAL A 510 23.15 -47.49 -41.15
CA VAL A 510 24.34 -48.31 -41.45
C VAL A 510 24.41 -48.67 -42.94
N LEU A 511 23.27 -49.10 -43.52
CA LEU A 511 23.23 -49.48 -44.93
C LEU A 511 23.43 -48.30 -45.89
N ASN A 512 22.98 -47.10 -45.52
CA ASN A 512 23.15 -45.90 -46.33
C ASN A 512 24.59 -45.37 -46.31
N GLN A 513 25.35 -45.63 -45.25
CA GLN A 513 26.75 -45.20 -45.10
C GLN A 513 27.76 -46.32 -45.37
N TRP A 514 27.32 -47.43 -45.98
CA TRP A 514 28.15 -48.63 -46.13
C TRP A 514 29.44 -48.36 -46.92
N GLY A 515 30.58 -48.65 -46.29
CA GLY A 515 31.92 -48.44 -46.85
C GLY A 515 32.48 -47.03 -46.64
N ASP A 516 31.76 -46.13 -45.97
CA ASP A 516 32.28 -44.80 -45.62
C ASP A 516 33.36 -44.92 -44.55
N SER A 517 34.45 -44.18 -44.71
CA SER A 517 35.52 -44.09 -43.72
C SER A 517 35.12 -43.12 -42.61
N LYS A 518 35.01 -43.59 -41.36
CA LYS A 518 34.58 -42.79 -40.20
C LYS A 518 33.22 -42.11 -40.37
N GLY A 519 32.27 -42.79 -41.00
CA GLY A 519 30.87 -42.34 -41.06
C GLY A 519 30.27 -42.27 -39.65
N SER A 520 29.17 -41.55 -39.47
CA SER A 520 28.47 -41.52 -38.18
C SER A 520 27.91 -42.89 -37.78
N ALA A 521 27.88 -43.85 -38.72
CA ALA A 521 27.50 -45.23 -38.52
C ALA A 521 28.68 -46.20 -38.21
N ASP A 522 29.93 -45.71 -38.10
CA ASP A 522 31.10 -46.49 -37.64
C ASP A 522 31.06 -46.59 -36.11
N ILE A 523 30.15 -47.43 -35.62
CA ILE A 523 29.80 -47.59 -34.21
C ILE A 523 30.65 -48.65 -33.51
N ASP A 524 31.37 -49.50 -34.24
CA ASP A 524 32.40 -50.38 -33.66
C ASP A 524 33.80 -49.71 -33.58
N GLY A 525 33.95 -48.55 -34.23
CA GLY A 525 35.12 -47.68 -34.15
C GLY A 525 36.35 -48.20 -34.90
N ASN A 526 36.17 -49.14 -35.83
CA ASN A 526 37.26 -49.74 -36.60
C ASN A 526 37.75 -48.83 -37.76
N GLY A 527 37.02 -47.74 -38.05
CA GLY A 527 37.38 -46.73 -39.04
C GLY A 527 36.65 -46.86 -40.38
N ILE A 528 35.78 -47.86 -40.56
CA ILE A 528 34.97 -48.08 -41.77
C ILE A 528 33.59 -48.62 -41.41
N VAL A 529 32.54 -48.10 -42.05
CA VAL A 529 31.18 -48.64 -41.88
C VAL A 529 31.04 -49.97 -42.62
N ASP A 530 30.99 -51.09 -41.92
CA ASP A 530 30.90 -52.43 -42.53
C ASP A 530 30.07 -53.46 -41.73
N GLY A 531 30.35 -54.74 -41.95
CA GLY A 531 29.65 -55.83 -41.26
C GLY A 531 29.81 -55.81 -39.74
N GLY A 532 30.87 -55.17 -39.21
CA GLY A 532 31.07 -54.93 -37.79
C GLY A 532 29.95 -54.07 -37.19
N ASP A 533 29.70 -52.91 -37.80
CA ASP A 533 28.66 -51.95 -37.37
C ASP A 533 27.25 -52.53 -37.49
N LEU A 534 26.98 -53.23 -38.59
CA LEU A 534 25.73 -53.96 -38.77
C LEU A 534 25.51 -54.98 -37.65
N THR A 535 26.58 -55.66 -37.22
CA THR A 535 26.49 -56.63 -36.13
C THR A 535 26.14 -55.95 -34.81
N VAL A 536 26.62 -54.73 -34.56
CA VAL A 536 26.28 -53.95 -33.35
C VAL A 536 24.79 -53.61 -33.32
N VAL A 537 24.21 -53.10 -34.43
CA VAL A 537 22.76 -52.80 -34.52
C VAL A 537 21.93 -54.09 -34.32
N LEU A 538 22.26 -55.16 -35.03
CA LEU A 538 21.49 -56.40 -34.97
C LEU A 538 21.60 -57.12 -33.62
N SER A 539 22.73 -57.00 -32.93
CA SER A 539 22.94 -57.65 -31.62
C SER A 539 22.21 -56.93 -30.48
N ASN A 540 21.87 -55.66 -30.67
CA ASN A 540 21.18 -54.84 -29.67
C ASN A 540 19.75 -54.48 -30.08
N TRP A 541 19.19 -55.15 -31.09
CA TRP A 541 17.86 -54.88 -31.65
C TRP A 541 16.77 -54.86 -30.57
N THR A 542 15.97 -53.78 -30.51
CA THR A 542 14.90 -53.62 -29.51
C THR A 542 13.50 -53.77 -30.08
N GLY A 543 13.31 -53.70 -31.40
CA GLY A 543 11.99 -53.97 -32.02
C GLY A 543 11.78 -53.29 -33.34
#